data_AF-A0A9P8SAV0-F1
#
_entry.id   AF-A0A9P8SAV0-F1
#
_cell.length_a   1.000
_cell.length_b   1.000
_cell.length_c   1.000
_cell.angle_alpha   90.00
_cell.angle_beta   90.00
_cell.angle_gamma   90.00
#
_symmetry.space_group_name_H-M   'P 1'
#
loop_
_entity.id
_entity.type
_entity.pdbx_description
1 polymer ?
#
loop_
_entity_poly.entity_id
_entity_poly.type
_entity_poly.pdbx_seq_one_letter_code
_entity_poly.pdbx_strand_id
1 'polypeptide(L)'
;MSDIEPTDRHSDVNCSAIYATGSRRRVSVEFLKETGKPVLDFVNTMDRFLHMGTSIITFFSKLTMKLLAGLAALVSLGATAPQAPTPIDVQLQMDGNSAVKATITNNGKDDLKVFRTGTILDKSAIQKTRITDMDGKAASFEGFRQRITTKGLKDDAFERIPAGQSIEVTFNVGEVHDLSSGGKFDIHSSGVMHFANGSDNTIIGSVPYHSNSITANINGAEAGALLKSFQRAQKRAMKRTNVQSDCTGNHRSVTDTALNNCQQLASAAQSAARSNDAKVKEYFKDSSAATKNAVADVFGKAASECGSTGGGVSKYYCTDISNQCNGGVLAYTYPGQSYQAYCGSYFEMTPLTSQCHAQDQATTNLHETTHLTQIKGTTDNGYGYDNAMRLDTQKALDNADTYALFANAIRANC
;
A
#
# COMPACT_ATOMS: atom_id res chain seq x y z
N MET A 1 -1.89 12.78 -65.42
CA MET A 1 -1.85 11.79 -66.52
C MET A 1 -1.40 10.49 -65.88
N SER A 2 -2.34 9.72 -65.32
CA SER A 2 -3.14 8.64 -65.99
C SER A 2 -2.25 7.42 -66.28
N ASP A 3 -2.56 6.18 -65.96
CA ASP A 3 -3.73 5.55 -65.33
C ASP A 3 -3.33 4.13 -64.90
N ILE A 4 -4.26 3.51 -64.18
CA ILE A 4 -4.34 2.20 -63.52
C ILE A 4 -4.25 0.99 -64.48
N GLU A 5 -3.62 -0.11 -64.03
CA GLU A 5 -4.16 -1.50 -63.82
C GLU A 5 -3.04 -2.58 -63.95
N PRO A 6 -3.13 -3.72 -63.23
CA PRO A 6 -3.69 -4.90 -63.90
C PRO A 6 -4.58 -5.81 -63.03
N THR A 7 -5.49 -6.46 -63.72
CA THR A 7 -6.39 -7.53 -63.30
C THR A 7 -5.68 -8.89 -63.29
N ASP A 8 -5.98 -9.74 -62.30
CA ASP A 8 -5.55 -11.14 -62.29
C ASP A 8 -6.70 -12.12 -61.99
N ARG A 9 -6.56 -13.31 -62.58
CA ARG A 9 -7.55 -14.37 -62.84
C ARG A 9 -7.60 -15.45 -61.74
N HIS A 10 -8.60 -16.33 -61.92
CA HIS A 10 -8.79 -17.72 -61.42
C HIS A 10 -9.79 -17.86 -60.26
N SER A 11 -11.02 -18.36 -60.48
CA SER A 11 -11.49 -19.70 -60.95
C SER A 11 -11.43 -20.80 -59.88
N ASP A 12 -12.64 -21.17 -59.45
CA ASP A 12 -13.16 -22.54 -59.38
C ASP A 12 -12.90 -23.47 -58.15
N VAL A 13 -14.04 -23.73 -57.47
CA VAL A 13 -14.70 -25.05 -57.37
C VAL A 13 -14.27 -26.02 -56.24
N ASN A 14 -15.18 -26.14 -55.25
CA ASN A 14 -15.92 -27.35 -54.80
C ASN A 14 -15.73 -27.99 -53.41
N CYS A 15 -16.93 -28.40 -52.93
CA CYS A 15 -17.30 -29.60 -52.18
C CYS A 15 -17.07 -29.64 -50.66
N SER A 16 -18.14 -29.55 -49.84
CA SER A 16 -18.97 -30.67 -49.30
C SER A 16 -18.50 -30.99 -47.86
N ALA A 17 -19.28 -31.31 -46.82
CA ALA A 17 -20.51 -32.08 -46.65
C ALA A 17 -21.04 -31.79 -45.19
N ILE A 18 -22.35 -31.60 -44.89
CA ILE A 18 -23.43 -32.58 -44.60
C ILE A 18 -23.57 -33.03 -43.09
N TYR A 19 -24.84 -32.99 -42.60
CA TYR A 19 -25.49 -33.64 -41.42
C TYR A 19 -25.16 -33.12 -39.98
N ALA A 20 -26.07 -32.97 -39.00
CA ALA A 20 -27.48 -33.35 -38.84
C ALA A 20 -28.21 -32.58 -37.69
N THR A 21 -29.50 -32.32 -37.90
CA THR A 21 -30.67 -32.48 -36.99
C THR A 21 -30.66 -32.02 -35.51
N GLY A 22 -31.45 -30.97 -35.23
CA GLY A 22 -32.74 -31.09 -34.52
C GLY A 22 -32.78 -31.16 -32.99
N SER A 23 -33.30 -30.10 -32.34
CA SER A 23 -34.45 -30.17 -31.41
C SER A 23 -34.91 -28.79 -30.99
N ARG A 24 -36.14 -28.42 -31.38
CA ARG A 24 -36.89 -27.25 -30.90
C ARG A 24 -37.59 -27.65 -29.59
N ARG A 25 -37.44 -26.87 -28.52
CA ARG A 25 -38.45 -26.81 -27.45
C ARG A 25 -39.24 -25.52 -27.57
N ARG A 26 -40.52 -25.69 -27.92
CA ARG A 26 -41.62 -24.74 -27.70
C ARG A 26 -41.73 -24.50 -26.19
N VAL A 27 -41.83 -23.24 -25.79
CA VAL A 27 -42.61 -22.85 -24.61
C VAL A 27 -43.82 -22.11 -25.16
N SER A 28 -44.96 -22.77 -25.07
CA SER A 28 -46.27 -22.23 -25.43
C SER A 28 -46.72 -21.26 -24.36
N VAL A 29 -47.20 -20.11 -24.82
CA VAL A 29 -47.93 -19.09 -24.09
C VAL A 29 -49.35 -19.59 -23.83
N GLU A 30 -49.88 -19.36 -22.64
CA GLU A 30 -51.33 -19.31 -22.42
C GLU A 30 -51.70 -17.98 -21.73
N PHE A 31 -52.65 -17.30 -22.37
CA PHE A 31 -53.22 -15.99 -22.09
C PHE A 31 -54.35 -16.08 -21.05
N LEU A 32 -54.65 -14.95 -20.38
CA LEU A 32 -55.99 -14.31 -20.25
C LEU A 32 -55.79 -12.97 -19.52
N LYS A 33 -55.76 -11.84 -20.25
CA LYS A 33 -56.85 -10.88 -20.57
C LYS A 33 -57.10 -9.85 -19.45
N GLU A 34 -56.70 -8.59 -19.70
CA GLU A 34 -57.55 -7.41 -20.04
C GLU A 34 -57.70 -6.54 -18.76
N THR A 35 -57.45 -5.22 -18.71
CA THR A 35 -57.88 -4.11 -19.59
C THR A 35 -57.04 -2.83 -19.36
N GLY A 36 -56.81 -2.02 -20.40
CA GLY A 36 -56.90 -0.54 -20.33
C GLY A 36 -55.60 0.30 -20.24
N LYS A 37 -55.10 0.77 -21.40
CA LYS A 37 -54.23 1.97 -21.59
C LYS A 37 -55.11 3.26 -21.64
N PRO A 38 -54.60 4.52 -21.84
CA PRO A 38 -53.20 5.01 -22.02
C PRO A 38 -52.79 6.32 -21.29
N VAL A 39 -51.46 6.48 -21.12
CA VAL A 39 -50.56 7.63 -21.48
C VAL A 39 -50.97 9.09 -21.15
N LEU A 40 -50.13 9.82 -20.40
CA LEU A 40 -49.58 11.14 -20.78
C LEU A 40 -48.36 11.57 -19.94
N ASP A 41 -47.41 12.23 -20.60
CA ASP A 41 -46.13 12.81 -20.15
C ASP A 41 -46.22 13.81 -18.97
N PHE A 42 -45.14 13.97 -18.17
CA PHE A 42 -44.34 15.22 -18.16
C PHE A 42 -43.12 15.17 -17.22
N VAL A 43 -42.09 15.90 -17.62
CA VAL A 43 -40.75 16.05 -17.01
C VAL A 43 -40.69 17.33 -16.13
N ASN A 44 -39.83 17.34 -15.10
CA ASN A 44 -39.39 18.48 -14.25
C ASN A 44 -40.45 19.08 -13.28
N THR A 45 -40.17 19.55 -12.05
CA THR A 45 -39.08 20.44 -11.59
C THR A 45 -39.02 20.46 -10.05
N MET A 46 -37.85 20.78 -9.51
CA MET A 46 -37.55 21.18 -8.13
C MET A 46 -38.45 22.30 -7.57
N ASP A 47 -38.54 22.34 -6.23
CA ASP A 47 -38.28 23.50 -5.34
C ASP A 47 -39.42 23.89 -4.36
N ARG A 48 -38.98 24.30 -3.16
CA ARG A 48 -39.69 25.03 -2.08
C ARG A 48 -40.59 24.28 -1.09
N PHE A 49 -40.11 24.12 0.14
CA PHE A 49 -40.87 24.50 1.35
C PHE A 49 -39.91 24.97 2.45
N LEU A 50 -39.94 26.28 2.73
CA LEU A 50 -39.27 26.99 3.82
C LEU A 50 -40.29 27.99 4.40
N HIS A 51 -40.21 28.21 5.72
CA HIS A 51 -41.00 29.15 6.58
C HIS A 51 -42.36 28.57 7.06
N MET A 52 -42.79 28.69 8.31
CA MET A 52 -42.68 29.79 9.29
C MET A 52 -42.66 29.28 10.75
N GLY A 53 -41.98 30.00 11.65
CA GLY A 53 -42.10 29.79 13.11
C GLY A 53 -41.30 30.79 13.93
N THR A 54 -41.95 31.80 14.49
CA THR A 54 -41.36 32.80 15.40
C THR A 54 -42.21 33.00 16.66
N SER A 55 -41.51 33.16 17.79
CA SER A 55 -41.85 33.95 19.00
C SER A 55 -42.51 33.28 20.22
N ILE A 56 -41.65 32.78 21.11
CA ILE A 56 -41.39 33.19 22.52
C ILE A 56 -42.51 33.97 23.27
N ILE A 57 -42.90 33.52 24.48
CA ILE A 57 -42.93 34.26 25.77
C ILE A 57 -43.32 33.33 26.95
N THR A 58 -42.67 33.61 28.07
CA THR A 58 -42.51 32.95 29.38
C THR A 58 -43.63 33.20 30.42
N PHE A 59 -43.95 32.25 31.32
CA PHE A 59 -43.92 32.34 32.81
C PHE A 59 -44.76 31.24 33.54
N PHE A 60 -44.08 30.49 34.44
CA PHE A 60 -44.53 29.80 35.68
C PHE A 60 -45.59 28.68 35.68
N SER A 61 -45.15 27.46 36.00
CA SER A 61 -45.78 26.63 37.05
C SER A 61 -44.78 25.61 37.62
N LYS A 62 -44.71 25.54 38.95
CA LYS A 62 -43.94 24.57 39.73
C LYS A 62 -44.65 23.21 39.69
N LEU A 63 -43.95 22.13 39.36
CA LEU A 63 -44.18 20.83 40.00
C LEU A 63 -42.94 19.93 39.89
N THR A 64 -42.49 19.49 41.04
CA THR A 64 -41.41 18.52 41.29
C THR A 64 -41.71 17.16 40.66
N MET A 65 -40.77 16.61 39.88
CA MET A 65 -40.63 15.16 39.76
C MET A 65 -39.17 14.74 39.55
N LYS A 66 -38.82 13.67 40.25
CA LYS A 66 -37.50 13.11 40.51
C LYS A 66 -36.89 12.39 39.29
N LEU A 67 -35.56 12.23 39.37
CA LEU A 67 -34.72 11.22 38.71
C LEU A 67 -34.64 11.25 37.16
N LEU A 68 -33.47 11.64 36.65
CA LEU A 68 -32.57 10.72 35.95
C LEU A 68 -31.18 11.40 35.86
N ALA A 69 -30.33 11.14 36.85
CA ALA A 69 -28.89 11.25 36.66
C ALA A 69 -28.45 9.95 35.98
N GLY A 70 -27.90 10.05 34.78
CA GLY A 70 -27.49 8.87 34.00
C GLY A 70 -27.20 9.19 32.55
N LEU A 71 -26.38 10.22 32.27
CA LEU A 71 -25.64 10.21 31.01
C LEU A 71 -24.54 9.17 31.17
N ALA A 72 -24.80 7.96 30.66
CA ALA A 72 -23.77 6.96 30.49
C ALA A 72 -22.68 7.54 29.58
N ALA A 73 -21.48 7.71 30.13
CA ALA A 73 -20.28 7.85 29.32
C ALA A 73 -20.16 6.58 28.49
N LEU A 74 -20.38 6.67 27.18
CA LEU A 74 -19.91 5.68 26.22
C LEU A 74 -18.39 5.75 26.23
N VAL A 75 -17.77 5.09 27.21
CA VAL A 75 -16.37 4.70 27.10
C VAL A 75 -16.35 3.64 26.02
N SER A 76 -15.99 4.03 24.80
CA SER A 76 -15.57 3.08 23.78
C SER A 76 -14.30 2.41 24.27
N LEU A 77 -14.46 1.35 25.06
CA LEU A 77 -13.45 0.32 25.20
C LEU A 77 -13.31 -0.27 23.79
N GLY A 78 -12.37 0.26 23.02
CA GLY A 78 -11.90 -0.38 21.81
C GLY A 78 -11.41 -1.75 22.24
N ALA A 79 -12.24 -2.77 22.04
CA ALA A 79 -11.82 -4.14 22.21
C ALA A 79 -10.69 -4.35 21.20
N THR A 80 -9.45 -4.39 21.69
CA THR A 80 -8.33 -4.86 20.89
C THR A 80 -8.69 -6.29 20.49
N ALA A 81 -8.83 -6.53 19.19
CA ALA A 81 -8.99 -7.89 18.70
C ALA A 81 -7.85 -8.74 19.30
N PRO A 82 -8.12 -9.99 19.74
CA PRO A 82 -7.07 -10.87 20.24
C PRO A 82 -5.92 -10.92 19.23
N GLN A 83 -4.72 -10.55 19.68
CA GLN A 83 -3.52 -10.63 18.85
C GLN A 83 -3.30 -12.10 18.47
N ALA A 84 -3.03 -12.36 17.20
CA ALA A 84 -2.77 -13.72 16.75
C ALA A 84 -1.58 -14.30 17.53
N PRO A 85 -1.69 -15.51 18.10
CA PRO A 85 -0.57 -16.14 18.77
C PRO A 85 0.61 -16.27 17.79
N THR A 86 1.78 -15.81 18.21
CA THR A 86 3.00 -15.86 17.41
C THR A 86 4.10 -16.62 18.16
N PRO A 87 4.91 -17.45 17.47
CA PRO A 87 6.10 -18.06 18.06
C PRO A 87 7.25 -17.05 18.25
N ILE A 88 7.19 -15.86 17.64
CA ILE A 88 8.25 -14.85 17.77
C ILE A 88 7.90 -13.87 18.90
N ASP A 89 8.69 -13.89 19.97
CA ASP A 89 8.67 -12.87 21.02
C ASP A 89 9.73 -11.81 20.75
N VAL A 90 9.37 -10.53 20.93
CA VAL A 90 10.29 -9.39 20.74
C VAL A 90 10.30 -8.55 22.00
N GLN A 91 11.48 -8.37 22.60
CA GLN A 91 11.68 -7.50 23.75
C GLN A 91 12.54 -6.32 23.37
N LEU A 92 11.98 -5.11 23.48
CA LEU A 92 12.67 -3.85 23.32
C LEU A 92 13.21 -3.37 24.66
N GLN A 93 14.40 -2.78 24.61
CA GLN A 93 14.99 -2.01 25.69
C GLN A 93 15.77 -0.83 25.12
N MET A 94 15.87 0.26 25.89
CA MET A 94 16.72 1.38 25.51
C MET A 94 18.21 0.99 25.62
N ASP A 95 18.99 1.49 24.68
CA ASP A 95 20.44 1.27 24.56
C ASP A 95 21.16 2.60 24.26
N GLY A 96 20.88 3.63 25.07
CA GLY A 96 21.33 5.02 24.87
C GLY A 96 20.15 6.00 24.84
N ASN A 97 20.38 7.20 24.30
CA ASN A 97 19.36 8.26 24.28
C ASN A 97 18.13 7.88 23.43
N SER A 98 18.36 7.52 22.17
CA SER A 98 17.33 7.12 21.21
C SER A 98 17.67 5.81 20.50
N ALA A 99 18.68 5.08 20.98
CA ALA A 99 19.00 3.74 20.52
C ALA A 99 18.17 2.70 21.27
N VAL A 100 17.72 1.68 20.53
CA VAL A 100 16.89 0.60 21.01
C VAL A 100 17.57 -0.71 20.65
N LYS A 101 17.71 -1.60 21.63
CA LYS A 101 18.07 -2.99 21.42
C LYS A 101 16.79 -3.83 21.43
N ALA A 102 16.61 -4.64 20.40
CA ALA A 102 15.56 -5.64 20.30
C ALA A 102 16.17 -7.04 20.47
N THR A 103 15.64 -7.80 21.42
CA THR A 103 15.91 -9.24 21.59
C THR A 103 14.77 -10.00 20.97
N ILE A 104 15.04 -10.86 20.00
CA ILE A 104 14.04 -11.59 19.23
C ILE A 104 14.23 -13.08 19.51
N THR A 105 13.21 -13.71 20.07
CA THR A 105 13.25 -15.11 20.52
C THR A 105 12.29 -15.95 19.70
N ASN A 106 12.77 -17.07 19.17
CA ASN A 106 11.92 -18.07 18.54
C ASN A 106 11.44 -19.07 19.60
N ASN A 107 10.22 -18.88 20.11
CA ASN A 107 9.54 -19.80 21.02
C ASN A 107 8.81 -20.94 20.28
N GLY A 108 8.97 -21.02 18.96
CA GLY A 108 8.47 -22.12 18.14
C GLY A 108 9.26 -23.41 18.31
N LYS A 109 8.78 -24.48 17.69
CA LYS A 109 9.42 -25.80 17.72
C LYS A 109 10.45 -26.01 16.61
N ASP A 110 10.37 -25.19 15.55
CA ASP A 110 11.18 -25.31 14.35
C ASP A 110 12.11 -24.10 14.21
N ASP A 111 13.28 -24.32 13.61
CA ASP A 111 14.20 -23.24 13.26
C ASP A 111 13.57 -22.31 12.22
N LEU A 112 13.77 -20.99 12.39
CA LEU A 112 13.27 -20.00 11.44
C LEU A 112 14.42 -19.38 10.64
N LYS A 113 14.32 -19.45 9.31
CA LYS A 113 15.18 -18.71 8.38
C LYS A 113 14.44 -17.45 7.92
N VAL A 114 14.58 -16.39 8.71
CA VAL A 114 13.83 -15.12 8.56
C VAL A 114 14.46 -14.23 7.51
N PHE A 115 13.67 -13.71 6.59
CA PHE A 115 14.09 -12.68 5.64
C PHE A 115 14.18 -11.32 6.35
N ARG A 116 15.36 -10.67 6.31
CA ARG A 116 15.64 -9.49 7.14
C ARG A 116 15.00 -8.21 6.60
N THR A 117 14.99 -8.04 5.29
CA THR A 117 14.66 -6.76 4.63
C THR A 117 13.20 -6.38 4.87
N GLY A 118 12.97 -5.10 5.16
CA GLY A 118 11.64 -4.58 5.51
C GLY A 118 11.18 -4.91 6.94
N THR A 119 12.04 -5.50 7.79
CA THR A 119 11.68 -5.89 9.17
C THR A 119 12.52 -5.14 10.22
N ILE A 120 12.29 -5.42 11.51
CA ILE A 120 13.13 -4.90 12.61
C ILE A 120 14.61 -5.34 12.49
N LEU A 121 14.90 -6.42 11.75
CA LEU A 121 16.25 -6.92 11.48
C LEU A 121 16.96 -6.17 10.35
N ASP A 122 16.25 -5.31 9.62
CA ASP A 122 16.81 -4.57 8.49
C ASP A 122 17.86 -3.55 8.97
N LYS A 123 18.95 -3.39 8.22
CA LYS A 123 19.98 -2.37 8.51
C LYS A 123 19.63 -1.01 7.92
N SER A 124 18.70 -0.96 6.97
CA SER A 124 18.24 0.28 6.32
C SER A 124 17.49 1.21 7.29
N ALA A 125 17.50 2.49 6.97
CA ALA A 125 16.83 3.56 7.71
C ALA A 125 15.31 3.57 7.43
N ILE A 126 14.65 2.46 7.70
CA ILE A 126 13.20 2.23 7.57
C ILE A 126 12.49 2.34 8.91
N GLN A 127 11.15 2.32 8.89
CA GLN A 127 10.35 2.37 10.11
C GLN A 127 10.30 1.01 10.81
N LYS A 128 11.08 0.87 11.88
CA LYS A 128 11.14 -0.35 12.71
C LYS A 128 10.22 -0.33 13.93
N THR A 129 9.85 0.87 14.37
CA THR A 129 9.05 1.09 15.58
C THR A 129 7.95 2.11 15.30
N ARG A 130 6.91 2.04 16.12
CA ARG A 130 5.89 3.08 16.25
C ARG A 130 6.18 3.82 17.54
N ILE A 131 6.17 5.14 17.46
CA ILE A 131 6.52 6.02 18.57
C ILE A 131 5.42 7.05 18.74
N THR A 132 4.96 7.22 19.96
CA THR A 132 3.99 8.26 20.32
C THR A 132 4.51 9.08 21.49
N ASP A 133 4.16 10.36 21.55
CA ASP A 133 4.28 11.11 22.79
C ASP A 133 3.25 10.62 23.83
N MET A 134 3.30 11.20 25.03
CA MET A 134 2.39 10.84 26.11
C MET A 134 0.92 11.22 25.86
N ASP A 135 0.67 12.08 24.86
CA ASP A 135 -0.69 12.46 24.42
C ASP A 135 -1.20 11.52 23.31
N GLY A 136 -0.41 10.51 22.94
CA GLY A 136 -0.74 9.52 21.91
C GLY A 136 -0.49 10.01 20.48
N LYS A 137 0.13 11.18 20.28
CA LYS A 137 0.45 11.69 18.95
C LYS A 137 1.69 10.97 18.42
N ALA A 138 1.58 10.41 17.22
CA ALA A 138 2.69 9.73 16.57
C ALA A 138 3.84 10.69 16.24
N ALA A 139 5.08 10.28 16.55
CA ALA A 139 6.27 10.95 16.07
C ALA A 139 6.38 10.80 14.54
N SER A 140 6.77 11.86 13.85
CA SER A 140 6.91 11.83 12.38
C SER A 140 7.99 10.84 11.98
N PHE A 141 7.70 9.99 10.99
CA PHE A 141 8.70 9.13 10.37
C PHE A 141 9.30 9.83 9.15
N GLU A 142 10.62 9.89 9.11
CA GLU A 142 11.45 10.66 8.19
C GLU A 142 12.52 9.79 7.51
N GLY A 143 12.27 8.48 7.40
CA GLY A 143 13.16 7.51 6.75
C GLY A 143 12.66 7.04 5.39
N PHE A 144 13.20 5.91 4.93
CA PHE A 144 12.88 5.30 3.64
C PHE A 144 11.65 4.41 3.69
N ARG A 145 10.98 4.33 2.54
CA ARG A 145 10.00 3.30 2.19
C ARG A 145 10.57 2.45 1.07
N GLN A 146 10.22 1.17 0.99
CA GLN A 146 10.91 0.23 0.11
C GLN A 146 9.93 -0.69 -0.60
N ARG A 147 10.27 -1.07 -1.84
CA ARG A 147 9.74 -2.25 -2.50
C ARG A 147 10.76 -3.37 -2.40
N ILE A 148 10.37 -4.52 -1.86
CA ILE A 148 11.26 -5.68 -1.70
C ILE A 148 10.84 -6.83 -2.63
N THR A 149 11.80 -7.59 -3.15
CA THR A 149 11.54 -8.86 -3.84
C THR A 149 11.45 -10.01 -2.85
N THR A 150 10.61 -10.99 -3.17
CA THR A 150 10.54 -12.29 -2.47
C THR A 150 11.15 -13.43 -3.29
N LYS A 151 11.72 -13.12 -4.46
CA LYS A 151 12.31 -14.08 -5.41
C LYS A 151 13.80 -13.83 -5.59
N GLY A 152 14.55 -14.89 -5.87
CA GLY A 152 15.99 -14.81 -6.18
C GLY A 152 16.84 -14.36 -5.00
N LEU A 153 16.36 -14.57 -3.77
CA LEU A 153 17.04 -14.17 -2.55
C LEU A 153 18.29 -15.04 -2.32
N LYS A 154 19.37 -14.40 -1.90
CA LYS A 154 20.63 -15.04 -1.52
C LYS A 154 20.63 -15.35 -0.02
N ASP A 155 21.52 -16.22 0.45
CA ASP A 155 21.57 -16.61 1.86
C ASP A 155 21.84 -15.43 2.80
N ASP A 156 22.59 -14.43 2.34
CA ASP A 156 22.84 -13.18 3.07
C ASP A 156 21.62 -12.24 3.16
N ALA A 157 20.48 -12.61 2.61
CA ALA A 157 19.21 -11.93 2.86
C ALA A 157 18.56 -12.39 4.18
N PHE A 158 19.01 -13.51 4.74
CA PHE A 158 18.35 -14.19 5.83
C PHE A 158 19.11 -14.13 7.15
N GLU A 159 18.35 -14.25 8.23
CA GLU A 159 18.80 -14.49 9.60
C GLU A 159 18.24 -15.81 10.08
N ARG A 160 19.05 -16.67 10.70
CA ARG A 160 18.57 -17.93 11.26
C ARG A 160 18.36 -17.77 12.76
N ILE A 161 17.17 -18.11 13.24
CA ILE A 161 16.80 -18.12 14.65
C ILE A 161 16.39 -19.55 15.02
N PRO A 162 17.31 -20.36 15.57
CA PRO A 162 16.98 -21.72 15.96
C PRO A 162 15.86 -21.78 17.00
N ALA A 163 15.16 -22.90 17.07
CA ALA A 163 14.11 -23.11 18.07
C ALA A 163 14.64 -22.90 19.51
N GLY A 164 13.93 -22.10 20.30
CA GLY A 164 14.29 -21.75 21.67
C GLY A 164 15.49 -20.79 21.80
N GLN A 165 16.04 -20.28 20.70
CA GLN A 165 17.17 -19.34 20.72
C GLN A 165 16.71 -17.89 20.50
N SER A 166 17.59 -16.96 20.89
CA SER A 166 17.39 -15.53 20.72
C SER A 166 18.52 -14.91 19.90
N ILE A 167 18.19 -13.85 19.17
CA ILE A 167 19.14 -12.95 18.53
C ILE A 167 18.91 -11.52 19.01
N GLU A 168 19.92 -10.66 18.88
CA GLU A 168 19.83 -9.25 19.24
C GLU A 168 20.12 -8.35 18.03
N VAL A 169 19.37 -7.26 17.92
CA VAL A 169 19.65 -6.17 16.97
C VAL A 169 19.51 -4.83 17.67
N THR A 170 20.45 -3.93 17.42
CA THR A 170 20.39 -2.54 17.90
C THR A 170 20.19 -1.59 16.73
N PHE A 171 19.30 -0.61 16.88
CA PHE A 171 19.06 0.45 15.91
C PHE A 171 18.71 1.76 16.62
N ASN A 172 18.95 2.89 15.97
CA ASN A 172 18.64 4.20 16.54
C ASN A 172 17.33 4.75 15.97
N VAL A 173 16.29 4.84 16.80
CA VAL A 173 14.98 5.31 16.34
C VAL A 173 14.96 6.81 16.04
N GLY A 174 15.85 7.59 16.67
CA GLY A 174 16.01 9.02 16.43
C GLY A 174 16.73 9.36 15.12
N GLU A 175 17.26 8.36 14.40
CA GLU A 175 17.79 8.56 13.05
C GLU A 175 16.69 8.89 12.05
N VAL A 176 15.51 8.28 12.23
CA VAL A 176 14.40 8.31 11.26
C VAL A 176 13.08 8.76 11.86
N HIS A 177 13.01 9.11 13.14
CA HIS A 177 11.84 9.75 13.74
C HIS A 177 12.18 11.12 14.28
N ASP A 178 11.27 12.09 14.11
CA ASP A 178 11.40 13.39 14.76
C ASP A 178 11.03 13.29 16.24
N LEU A 179 12.07 13.21 17.06
CA LEU A 179 11.99 13.17 18.53
C LEU A 179 12.58 14.45 19.14
N SER A 180 12.68 15.53 18.34
CA SER A 180 13.38 16.75 18.72
C SER A 180 12.71 17.56 19.82
N SER A 181 11.42 17.32 20.08
CA SER A 181 10.72 17.89 21.23
C SER A 181 11.26 17.40 22.58
N GLY A 182 11.88 16.22 22.60
CA GLY A 182 12.35 15.56 23.82
C GLY A 182 11.21 15.17 24.77
N GLY A 183 11.59 14.63 25.93
CA GLY A 183 10.64 14.17 26.95
C GLY A 183 10.29 12.70 26.79
N LYS A 184 9.14 12.29 27.36
CA LYS A 184 8.71 10.90 27.38
C LYS A 184 8.02 10.50 26.07
N PHE A 185 8.41 9.36 25.54
CA PHE A 185 7.80 8.72 24.38
C PHE A 185 7.54 7.24 24.69
N ASP A 186 6.42 6.73 24.19
CA ASP A 186 6.12 5.31 24.16
C ASP A 186 6.59 4.72 22.82
N ILE A 187 7.34 3.63 22.90
CA ILE A 187 7.98 2.96 21.76
C ILE A 187 7.56 1.49 21.78
N HIS A 188 7.05 1.00 20.65
CA HIS A 188 6.79 -0.42 20.43
C HIS A 188 7.06 -0.79 18.98
N SER A 189 7.20 -2.09 18.69
CA SER A 189 7.33 -2.62 17.35
C SER A 189 6.27 -3.70 17.11
N SER A 190 5.76 -3.75 15.89
CA SER A 190 4.93 -4.85 15.42
C SER A 190 5.04 -4.93 13.91
N GLY A 191 4.92 -6.13 13.37
CA GLY A 191 5.06 -6.35 11.95
C GLY A 191 4.93 -7.82 11.59
N VAL A 192 5.38 -8.14 10.39
CA VAL A 192 5.38 -9.50 9.86
C VAL A 192 6.77 -9.79 9.30
N MET A 193 7.31 -10.97 9.61
CA MET A 193 8.58 -11.46 9.09
C MET A 193 8.31 -12.60 8.11
N HIS A 194 8.79 -12.48 6.89
CA HIS A 194 8.79 -13.61 5.96
C HIS A 194 9.85 -14.64 6.39
N PHE A 195 9.58 -15.92 6.16
CA PHE A 195 10.57 -16.97 6.39
C PHE A 195 10.66 -17.91 5.19
N ALA A 196 11.87 -18.42 4.98
CA ALA A 196 12.19 -19.35 3.90
C ALA A 196 12.20 -20.80 4.36
N ASN A 197 12.13 -21.70 3.38
CA ASN A 197 12.45 -23.11 3.58
C ASN A 197 13.88 -23.27 4.13
N GLY A 198 14.10 -24.20 5.05
CA GLY A 198 15.42 -24.45 5.64
C GLY A 198 16.47 -24.89 4.62
N SER A 199 16.06 -25.62 3.57
CA SER A 199 16.92 -26.20 2.54
C SER A 199 17.26 -25.27 1.38
N ASP A 200 16.52 -24.18 1.18
CA ASP A 200 16.73 -23.23 0.09
C ASP A 200 16.42 -21.78 0.54
N ASN A 201 16.19 -20.86 -0.41
CA ASN A 201 15.90 -19.44 -0.16
C ASN A 201 14.49 -19.01 -0.58
N THR A 202 13.62 -19.98 -0.85
CA THR A 202 12.24 -19.75 -1.24
C THR A 202 11.44 -19.34 -0.01
N ILE A 203 10.81 -18.16 -0.06
CA ILE A 203 9.86 -17.74 0.96
C ILE A 203 8.64 -18.68 0.93
N ILE A 204 8.35 -19.32 2.06
CA ILE A 204 7.25 -20.29 2.18
C ILE A 204 6.13 -19.79 3.11
N GLY A 205 6.35 -18.69 3.82
CA GLY A 205 5.36 -18.15 4.72
C GLY A 205 5.81 -16.87 5.40
N SER A 206 5.01 -16.43 6.36
CA SER A 206 5.29 -15.27 7.20
C SER A 206 4.77 -15.48 8.62
N VAL A 207 5.42 -14.83 9.58
CA VAL A 207 5.09 -14.89 11.00
C VAL A 207 4.91 -13.47 11.54
N PRO A 208 3.75 -13.13 12.16
CA PRO A 208 3.57 -11.83 12.79
C PRO A 208 4.42 -11.73 14.06
N TYR A 209 4.73 -10.52 14.51
CA TYR A 209 5.34 -10.31 15.82
C TYR A 209 4.82 -9.01 16.45
N HIS A 210 4.90 -8.95 17.77
CA HIS A 210 4.63 -7.77 18.59
C HIS A 210 5.68 -7.70 19.68
N SER A 211 6.12 -6.49 20.01
CA SER A 211 6.99 -6.28 21.17
C SER A 211 6.22 -5.83 22.40
N ASN A 212 6.90 -5.84 23.55
CA ASN A 212 6.53 -4.97 24.67
C ASN A 212 6.56 -3.48 24.25
N SER A 213 5.82 -2.65 24.99
CA SER A 213 5.95 -1.19 24.92
C SER A 213 6.94 -0.72 25.98
N ILE A 214 7.89 0.13 25.59
CA ILE A 214 8.81 0.81 26.51
C ILE A 214 8.54 2.30 26.51
N THR A 215 8.63 2.93 27.68
CA THR A 215 8.61 4.40 27.80
C THR A 215 10.04 4.89 27.95
N ALA A 216 10.48 5.77 27.06
CA ALA A 216 11.81 6.35 27.04
C ALA A 216 11.77 7.85 27.29
N ASN A 217 12.67 8.38 28.12
CA ASN A 217 12.85 9.83 28.28
C ASN A 217 14.01 10.29 27.40
N ILE A 218 13.70 10.97 26.30
CA ILE A 218 14.63 11.30 25.22
C ILE A 218 15.11 12.74 25.34
N ASN A 219 16.42 12.94 25.24
CA ASN A 219 17.03 14.24 25.00
C ASN A 219 16.75 14.67 23.55
N GLY A 220 15.83 15.62 23.38
CA GLY A 220 15.39 16.11 22.08
C GLY A 220 16.48 16.84 21.29
N ALA A 221 17.43 17.50 21.95
CA ALA A 221 18.51 18.19 21.25
C ALA A 221 19.45 17.19 20.55
N GLU A 222 19.78 16.09 21.22
CA GLU A 222 20.62 15.02 20.67
C GLU A 222 19.88 14.25 19.57
N ALA A 223 18.63 13.83 19.82
CA ALA A 223 17.82 13.13 18.81
C ALA A 223 17.57 14.01 17.57
N GLY A 224 17.27 15.29 17.76
CA GLY A 224 17.10 16.24 16.66
C GLY A 224 18.41 16.49 15.88
N ALA A 225 19.57 16.46 16.52
CA ALA A 225 20.86 16.56 15.83
C ALA A 225 21.15 15.32 14.97
N LEU A 226 20.79 14.14 15.47
CA LEU A 226 20.92 12.87 14.74
C LEU A 226 20.04 12.86 13.48
N LEU A 227 18.74 13.16 13.60
CA LEU A 227 17.83 13.23 12.46
C LEU A 227 18.32 14.26 11.42
N LYS A 228 18.74 15.45 11.86
CA LYS A 228 19.32 16.46 10.94
C LYS A 228 20.57 15.96 10.24
N SER A 229 21.37 15.12 10.88
CA SER A 229 22.55 14.51 10.26
C SER A 229 22.15 13.56 9.13
N PHE A 230 21.19 12.67 9.40
CA PHE A 230 20.60 11.77 8.41
C PHE A 230 20.04 12.57 7.22
N GLN A 231 19.17 13.54 7.46
CA GLN A 231 18.56 14.38 6.42
C GLN A 231 19.61 15.12 5.57
N ARG A 232 20.67 15.66 6.20
CA ARG A 232 21.78 16.29 5.46
C ARG A 232 22.54 15.30 4.59
N ALA A 233 22.75 14.06 5.05
CA ALA A 233 23.36 13.02 4.24
C ALA A 233 22.52 12.70 3.01
N GLN A 234 21.21 12.52 3.19
CA GLN A 234 20.29 12.25 2.06
C GLN A 234 20.19 13.43 1.09
N LYS A 235 20.19 14.66 1.59
CA LYS A 235 20.23 15.85 0.75
C LYS A 235 21.51 15.96 -0.08
N ARG A 236 22.66 15.49 0.44
CA ARG A 236 23.93 15.46 -0.31
C ARG A 236 23.96 14.37 -1.39
N ALA A 237 23.35 13.22 -1.11
CA ALA A 237 23.17 12.15 -2.10
C ALA A 237 22.33 12.62 -3.29
N MET A 238 21.34 13.49 -3.05
CA MET A 238 20.46 14.03 -4.08
C MET A 238 21.13 15.15 -4.91
N LYS A 239 21.46 14.90 -6.19
CA LYS A 239 21.78 15.94 -7.19
C LYS A 239 20.52 16.27 -8.03
N ARG A 240 20.46 17.42 -8.71
CA ARG A 240 19.19 18.00 -9.24
C ARG A 240 18.85 17.55 -10.68
N THR A 241 17.78 16.77 -10.91
CA THR A 241 16.94 16.68 -12.15
C THR A 241 15.67 15.82 -11.94
N ASN A 242 14.66 15.85 -12.83
CA ASN A 242 13.36 15.14 -12.64
C ASN A 242 13.41 13.65 -13.02
N VAL A 243 13.92 13.31 -14.20
CA VAL A 243 14.59 12.02 -14.46
C VAL A 243 16.08 12.32 -14.52
N GLN A 244 16.83 11.58 -13.74
CA GLN A 244 18.20 11.98 -13.41
C GLN A 244 19.17 11.53 -14.50
N SER A 245 20.31 12.23 -14.61
CA SER A 245 21.30 11.97 -15.67
C SER A 245 21.93 10.57 -15.60
N ASP A 246 21.69 9.82 -14.53
CA ASP A 246 22.07 8.42 -14.36
C ASP A 246 21.13 7.45 -15.11
N CYS A 247 19.93 7.88 -15.47
CA CYS A 247 19.04 7.15 -16.37
C CYS A 247 19.52 7.29 -17.82
N THR A 248 20.41 6.38 -18.24
CA THR A 248 20.97 6.34 -19.60
C THR A 248 20.82 4.96 -20.23
N GLY A 249 20.98 4.87 -21.57
CA GLY A 249 20.97 3.60 -22.31
C GLY A 249 19.74 2.73 -21.99
N ASN A 250 19.99 1.48 -21.64
CA ASN A 250 18.94 0.50 -21.31
C ASN A 250 18.08 0.93 -20.11
N HIS A 251 18.68 1.51 -19.07
CA HIS A 251 17.92 1.95 -17.88
C HIS A 251 16.89 3.01 -18.25
N ARG A 252 17.25 3.96 -19.14
CA ARG A 252 16.30 4.96 -19.63
C ARG A 252 15.12 4.32 -20.37
N SER A 253 15.41 3.38 -21.28
CA SER A 253 14.35 2.69 -22.04
C SER A 253 13.40 1.90 -21.14
N VAL A 254 13.95 1.23 -20.12
CA VAL A 254 13.16 0.51 -19.11
C VAL A 254 12.30 1.47 -18.31
N THR A 255 12.87 2.58 -17.82
CA THR A 255 12.15 3.60 -17.05
C THR A 255 11.00 4.22 -17.85
N ASP A 256 11.24 4.63 -19.10
CA ASP A 256 10.21 5.22 -19.95
C ASP A 256 9.05 4.23 -20.19
N THR A 257 9.37 2.94 -20.39
CA THR A 257 8.37 1.88 -20.54
C THR A 257 7.60 1.63 -19.25
N ALA A 258 8.29 1.56 -18.12
CA ALA A 258 7.68 1.27 -16.82
C ALA A 258 6.76 2.40 -16.34
N LEU A 259 7.14 3.66 -16.57
CA LEU A 259 6.31 4.83 -16.26
C LEU A 259 5.03 4.86 -17.11
N ASN A 260 5.16 4.59 -18.42
CA ASN A 260 3.99 4.47 -19.31
C ASN A 260 3.04 3.35 -18.84
N ASN A 261 3.59 2.17 -18.55
CA ASN A 261 2.79 1.05 -18.02
C ASN A 261 2.17 1.39 -16.65
N CYS A 262 2.90 2.06 -15.75
CA CYS A 262 2.37 2.53 -14.46
C CYS A 262 1.19 3.48 -14.66
N GLN A 263 1.31 4.46 -15.56
CA GLN A 263 0.25 5.42 -15.85
C GLN A 263 -1.03 4.72 -16.33
N GLN A 264 -0.90 3.78 -17.27
CA GLN A 264 -2.03 3.00 -17.79
C GLN A 264 -2.66 2.14 -16.70
N LEU A 265 -1.82 1.45 -15.91
CA LEU A 265 -2.24 0.57 -14.82
C LEU A 265 -2.99 1.35 -13.73
N ALA A 266 -2.45 2.49 -13.30
CA ALA A 266 -3.07 3.38 -12.33
C ALA A 266 -4.39 3.96 -12.84
N SER A 267 -4.48 4.34 -14.12
CA SER A 267 -5.72 4.86 -14.72
C SER A 267 -6.83 3.80 -14.77
N ALA A 268 -6.48 2.56 -15.10
CA ALA A 268 -7.40 1.43 -15.07
C ALA A 268 -7.87 1.12 -13.64
N ALA A 269 -6.93 1.10 -12.69
CA ALA A 269 -7.21 0.89 -11.27
C ALA A 269 -8.08 2.00 -10.68
N GLN A 270 -7.87 3.26 -11.05
CA GLN A 270 -8.72 4.39 -10.66
C GLN A 270 -10.18 4.16 -11.10
N SER A 271 -10.38 3.72 -12.34
CA SER A 271 -11.72 3.44 -12.88
C SER A 271 -12.37 2.28 -12.14
N ALA A 272 -11.62 1.19 -11.93
CA ALA A 272 -12.09 0.02 -11.19
C ALA A 272 -12.38 0.32 -9.72
N ALA A 273 -11.63 1.21 -9.07
CA ALA A 273 -11.89 1.62 -7.69
C ALA A 273 -13.28 2.26 -7.50
N ARG A 274 -13.86 2.83 -8.57
CA ARG A 274 -15.21 3.41 -8.53
C ARG A 274 -16.32 2.40 -8.84
N SER A 275 -16.02 1.40 -9.67
CA SER A 275 -17.03 0.50 -10.26
C SER A 275 -16.99 -0.95 -9.77
N ASN A 276 -15.89 -1.42 -9.18
CA ASN A 276 -15.70 -2.81 -8.78
C ASN A 276 -15.66 -2.97 -7.25
N ASP A 277 -16.83 -2.92 -6.63
CA ASP A 277 -16.99 -2.98 -5.16
C ASP A 277 -16.36 -4.24 -4.55
N ALA A 278 -16.49 -5.39 -5.23
CA ALA A 278 -15.93 -6.66 -4.77
C ALA A 278 -14.40 -6.59 -4.64
N LYS A 279 -13.72 -6.05 -5.66
CA LYS A 279 -12.27 -5.93 -5.65
C LYS A 279 -11.80 -4.87 -4.67
N VAL A 280 -12.50 -3.75 -4.54
CA VAL A 280 -12.15 -2.74 -3.52
C VAL A 280 -12.28 -3.33 -2.13
N LYS A 281 -13.37 -4.06 -1.85
CA LYS A 281 -13.57 -4.72 -0.55
C LYS A 281 -12.51 -5.77 -0.26
N GLU A 282 -12.07 -6.55 -1.25
CA GLU A 282 -11.00 -7.54 -1.09
C GLU A 282 -9.70 -6.86 -0.62
N TYR A 283 -9.24 -5.83 -1.35
CA TYR A 283 -7.94 -5.23 -1.10
C TYR A 283 -7.94 -4.23 0.06
N PHE A 284 -8.98 -3.39 0.15
CA PHE A 284 -9.05 -2.29 1.12
C PHE A 284 -10.00 -2.57 2.29
N LYS A 285 -10.62 -3.77 2.33
CA LYS A 285 -11.48 -4.25 3.44
C LYS A 285 -12.77 -3.47 3.66
N ASP A 286 -13.01 -2.44 2.85
CA ASP A 286 -14.22 -1.65 2.80
C ASP A 286 -14.50 -1.25 1.35
N SER A 287 -15.76 -1.05 1.00
CA SER A 287 -16.20 -0.60 -0.34
C SER A 287 -17.22 0.53 -0.26
N SER A 288 -17.25 1.25 0.87
CA SER A 288 -18.07 2.45 1.00
C SER A 288 -17.69 3.49 -0.06
N ALA A 289 -18.61 4.41 -0.36
CA ALA A 289 -18.34 5.50 -1.32
C ALA A 289 -17.11 6.33 -0.91
N ALA A 290 -16.89 6.53 0.40
CA ALA A 290 -15.73 7.24 0.92
C ALA A 290 -14.43 6.51 0.60
N THR A 291 -14.35 5.21 0.89
CA THR A 291 -13.18 4.37 0.58
C THR A 291 -12.92 4.29 -0.91
N LYS A 292 -13.94 4.05 -1.73
CA LYS A 292 -13.82 4.02 -3.19
C LYS A 292 -13.28 5.33 -3.76
N ASN A 293 -13.78 6.47 -3.27
CA ASN A 293 -13.32 7.79 -3.70
C ASN A 293 -11.87 8.05 -3.25
N ALA A 294 -11.50 7.66 -2.03
CA ALA A 294 -10.14 7.79 -1.53
C ALA A 294 -9.15 6.96 -2.37
N VAL A 295 -9.47 5.70 -2.64
CA VAL A 295 -8.63 4.81 -3.47
C VAL A 295 -8.52 5.35 -4.90
N ALA A 296 -9.63 5.80 -5.50
CA ALA A 296 -9.63 6.37 -6.84
C ALA A 296 -8.84 7.70 -6.94
N ASP A 297 -8.83 8.53 -5.89
CA ASP A 297 -8.02 9.75 -5.83
C ASP A 297 -6.52 9.41 -5.82
N VAL A 298 -6.10 8.45 -5.00
CA VAL A 298 -4.70 8.00 -4.94
C VAL A 298 -4.24 7.49 -6.31
N PHE A 299 -5.03 6.64 -6.97
CA PHE A 299 -4.68 6.16 -8.31
C PHE A 299 -4.67 7.27 -9.36
N GLY A 300 -5.55 8.26 -9.27
CA GLY A 300 -5.54 9.42 -10.17
C GLY A 300 -4.27 10.27 -10.04
N LYS A 301 -3.83 10.51 -8.80
CA LYS A 301 -2.57 11.19 -8.51
C LYS A 301 -1.38 10.37 -8.99
N ALA A 302 -1.36 9.07 -8.71
CA ALA A 302 -0.30 8.17 -9.18
C ALA A 302 -0.22 8.10 -10.71
N ALA A 303 -1.37 8.04 -11.40
CA ALA A 303 -1.41 8.10 -12.86
C ALA A 303 -0.83 9.41 -13.41
N SER A 304 -1.10 10.53 -12.75
CA SER A 304 -0.56 11.85 -13.12
C SER A 304 0.96 11.91 -12.94
N GLU A 305 1.48 11.36 -11.84
CA GLU A 305 2.92 11.29 -11.59
C GLU A 305 3.64 10.35 -12.56
N CYS A 306 3.13 9.13 -12.74
CA CYS A 306 3.70 8.15 -13.67
C CYS A 306 3.61 8.60 -15.14
N GLY A 307 2.69 9.50 -15.49
CA GLY A 307 2.54 10.05 -16.83
C GLY A 307 3.58 11.09 -17.24
N SER A 308 4.59 11.36 -16.41
CA SER A 308 5.58 12.41 -16.64
C SER A 308 7.01 11.91 -16.51
N THR A 309 7.87 12.27 -17.47
CA THR A 309 9.33 11.99 -17.44
C THR A 309 10.18 13.25 -17.31
N GLY A 310 9.57 14.43 -17.39
CA GLY A 310 10.24 15.73 -17.30
C GLY A 310 9.66 16.69 -16.26
N GLY A 311 8.55 16.32 -15.62
CA GLY A 311 7.87 17.08 -14.57
C GLY A 311 7.53 16.18 -13.39
N GLY A 312 6.38 16.43 -12.75
CA GLY A 312 5.93 15.65 -11.60
C GLY A 312 6.35 16.25 -10.26
N VAL A 313 5.98 15.55 -9.19
CA VAL A 313 6.25 15.95 -7.81
C VAL A 313 7.52 15.33 -7.25
N SER A 314 8.05 14.31 -7.92
CA SER A 314 9.23 13.57 -7.47
C SER A 314 10.38 13.55 -8.47
N LYS A 315 11.57 13.22 -7.96
CA LYS A 315 12.74 12.88 -8.78
C LYS A 315 12.87 11.37 -8.91
N TYR A 316 13.26 10.92 -10.09
CA TYR A 316 13.47 9.53 -10.42
C TYR A 316 14.95 9.24 -10.65
N TYR A 317 15.52 8.31 -9.88
CA TYR A 317 16.89 7.85 -10.03
C TYR A 317 16.93 6.40 -10.51
N CYS A 318 17.81 6.13 -11.49
CA CYS A 318 18.05 4.78 -12.01
C CYS A 318 19.25 4.09 -11.35
N THR A 319 19.78 4.68 -10.29
CA THR A 319 20.89 4.15 -9.50
C THR A 319 20.63 4.34 -8.02
N ASP A 320 21.33 3.55 -7.21
CA ASP A 320 21.28 3.63 -5.76
C ASP A 320 22.09 4.84 -5.26
N ILE A 321 21.40 5.95 -5.01
CA ILE A 321 22.03 7.17 -4.53
C ILE A 321 22.20 7.21 -3.01
N SER A 322 21.52 6.34 -2.27
CA SER A 322 21.45 6.36 -0.81
C SER A 322 21.88 5.05 -0.15
N ASN A 323 22.49 4.14 -0.91
CA ASN A 323 22.95 2.84 -0.47
C ASN A 323 21.84 1.97 0.16
N GLN A 324 20.65 1.99 -0.43
CA GLN A 324 19.48 1.23 0.04
C GLN A 324 19.17 -0.02 -0.80
N CYS A 325 19.90 -0.27 -1.89
CA CYS A 325 19.68 -1.40 -2.81
C CYS A 325 20.35 -2.70 -2.37
N ASN A 326 20.16 -3.06 -1.09
CA ASN A 326 20.71 -4.28 -0.50
C ASN A 326 19.59 -5.23 -0.07
N GLY A 327 19.91 -6.51 0.17
CA GLY A 327 18.96 -7.46 0.77
C GLY A 327 17.67 -7.71 -0.03
N GLY A 328 17.68 -7.55 -1.34
CA GLY A 328 16.48 -7.76 -2.16
C GLY A 328 15.54 -6.56 -2.24
N VAL A 329 15.99 -5.35 -1.92
CA VAL A 329 15.27 -4.12 -2.30
C VAL A 329 15.26 -3.98 -3.83
N LEU A 330 14.09 -3.75 -4.41
CA LEU A 330 13.86 -3.46 -5.83
C LEU A 330 13.86 -1.95 -6.11
N ALA A 331 13.27 -1.18 -5.21
CA ALA A 331 13.23 0.28 -5.28
C ALA A 331 12.99 0.84 -3.88
N TYR A 332 13.25 2.14 -3.71
CA TYR A 332 12.96 2.84 -2.48
C TYR A 332 12.56 4.29 -2.73
N THR A 333 11.73 4.82 -1.84
CA THR A 333 11.26 6.20 -1.85
C THR A 333 11.74 6.88 -0.58
N TYR A 334 12.21 8.12 -0.72
CA TYR A 334 12.41 9.01 0.40
C TYR A 334 11.35 10.12 0.41
N PRO A 335 10.25 9.98 1.18
CA PRO A 335 9.14 10.93 1.14
C PRO A 335 9.56 12.35 1.50
N GLY A 336 10.44 12.52 2.49
CA GLY A 336 10.91 13.82 2.98
C GLY A 336 11.75 14.65 1.99
N GLN A 337 12.17 14.07 0.87
CA GLN A 337 12.83 14.79 -0.25
C GLN A 337 12.16 14.54 -1.61
N SER A 338 11.01 13.86 -1.62
CA SER A 338 10.24 13.55 -2.81
C SER A 338 11.11 12.98 -3.93
N TYR A 339 11.81 11.88 -3.65
CA TYR A 339 12.47 11.13 -4.71
C TYR A 339 12.28 9.63 -4.55
N GLN A 340 12.39 8.95 -5.68
CA GLN A 340 12.33 7.51 -5.83
C GLN A 340 13.62 7.06 -6.52
N ALA A 341 14.17 5.93 -6.09
CA ALA A 341 15.38 5.36 -6.65
C ALA A 341 15.21 3.87 -6.86
N TYR A 342 15.67 3.38 -8.00
CA TYR A 342 15.40 2.03 -8.48
C TYR A 342 16.71 1.24 -8.56
N CYS A 343 16.68 0.03 -8.00
CA CYS A 343 17.85 -0.82 -7.83
C CYS A 343 18.20 -1.59 -9.10
N GLY A 344 19.43 -2.09 -9.20
CA GLY A 344 19.87 -2.85 -10.38
C GLY A 344 18.95 -4.03 -10.73
N SER A 345 18.50 -4.78 -9.72
CA SER A 345 17.57 -5.91 -9.86
C SER A 345 16.20 -5.51 -10.44
N TYR A 346 15.75 -4.27 -10.26
CA TYR A 346 14.50 -3.79 -10.84
C TYR A 346 14.58 -3.70 -12.37
N PHE A 347 15.74 -3.33 -12.92
CA PHE A 347 15.92 -3.21 -14.38
C PHE A 347 15.91 -4.56 -15.11
N GLU A 348 16.01 -5.67 -14.37
CA GLU A 348 15.93 -7.04 -14.87
C GLU A 348 14.52 -7.65 -14.76
N MET A 349 13.59 -6.97 -14.09
CA MET A 349 12.22 -7.44 -13.91
C MET A 349 11.42 -7.47 -15.22
N THR A 350 10.36 -8.27 -15.26
CA THR A 350 9.37 -8.18 -16.33
C THR A 350 8.74 -6.79 -16.38
N PRO A 351 8.57 -6.15 -17.55
CA PRO A 351 7.99 -4.81 -17.64
C PRO A 351 6.55 -4.72 -17.11
N LEU A 352 5.72 -5.69 -17.48
CA LEU A 352 4.33 -5.80 -17.06
C LEU A 352 3.90 -7.27 -17.12
N THR A 353 3.48 -7.83 -16.00
CA THR A 353 3.05 -9.23 -15.90
C THR A 353 1.54 -9.40 -16.07
N SER A 354 1.13 -10.59 -16.48
CA SER A 354 -0.28 -11.04 -16.46
C SER A 354 -0.54 -12.04 -15.33
N GLN A 355 0.49 -12.40 -14.56
CA GLN A 355 0.34 -13.29 -13.42
C GLN A 355 -0.23 -12.54 -12.22
N CYS A 356 -1.27 -13.12 -11.59
CA CYS A 356 -1.87 -12.60 -10.38
C CYS A 356 -0.85 -12.40 -9.27
N HIS A 357 -0.86 -11.19 -8.71
CA HIS A 357 -0.09 -10.76 -7.56
C HIS A 357 1.44 -10.81 -7.76
N ALA A 358 1.91 -11.03 -9.00
CA ALA A 358 3.31 -11.00 -9.31
C ALA A 358 3.83 -9.56 -9.37
N GLN A 359 5.09 -9.37 -8.99
CA GLN A 359 5.80 -8.10 -9.09
C GLN A 359 6.32 -7.90 -10.51
N ASP A 360 6.26 -6.68 -10.99
CA ASP A 360 6.82 -6.23 -12.26
C ASP A 360 7.31 -4.78 -12.15
N GLN A 361 7.85 -4.23 -13.23
CA GLN A 361 8.35 -2.85 -13.21
C GLN A 361 7.22 -1.85 -12.99
N ALA A 362 6.07 -2.00 -13.66
CA ALA A 362 4.94 -1.07 -13.57
C ALA A 362 4.35 -0.97 -12.15
N THR A 363 4.10 -2.11 -11.52
CA THR A 363 3.58 -2.21 -10.14
C THR A 363 4.61 -1.76 -9.10
N THR A 364 5.91 -1.93 -9.38
CA THR A 364 6.97 -1.36 -8.53
C THR A 364 6.98 0.16 -8.59
N ASN A 365 6.82 0.77 -9.77
CA ASN A 365 6.70 2.23 -9.89
C ASN A 365 5.46 2.76 -9.19
N LEU A 366 4.33 2.06 -9.35
CA LEU A 366 3.09 2.41 -8.69
C LEU A 366 3.23 2.34 -7.16
N HIS A 367 3.84 1.28 -6.62
CA HIS A 367 4.14 1.14 -5.19
C HIS A 367 4.92 2.35 -4.67
N GLU A 368 6.08 2.64 -5.26
CA GLU A 368 6.95 3.75 -4.86
C GLU A 368 6.26 5.12 -5.00
N THR A 369 5.48 5.30 -6.06
CA THR A 369 4.72 6.54 -6.28
C THR A 369 3.73 6.81 -5.13
N THR A 370 3.09 5.78 -4.57
CA THR A 370 2.16 5.98 -3.45
C THR A 370 2.83 6.45 -2.15
N HIS A 371 4.13 6.16 -1.97
CA HIS A 371 4.90 6.61 -0.80
C HIS A 371 5.15 8.12 -0.78
N LEU A 372 5.07 8.78 -1.94
CA LEU A 372 5.20 10.24 -2.01
C LEU A 372 4.07 10.91 -1.23
N THR A 373 4.43 11.88 -0.37
CA THR A 373 3.47 12.60 0.48
C THR A 373 2.44 13.39 -0.33
N GLN A 374 2.82 13.84 -1.52
CA GLN A 374 1.95 14.54 -2.48
C GLN A 374 0.90 13.61 -3.11
N ILE A 375 1.12 12.30 -3.07
CA ILE A 375 0.21 11.29 -3.62
C ILE A 375 -0.68 10.75 -2.51
N LYS A 376 -0.10 10.03 -1.54
CA LYS A 376 -0.80 9.50 -0.37
C LYS A 376 0.08 9.44 0.89
N GLY A 377 1.38 9.27 0.73
CA GLY A 377 2.30 9.05 1.85
C GLY A 377 2.07 7.68 2.50
N THR A 378 1.85 6.63 1.69
CA THR A 378 1.69 5.27 2.19
C THR A 378 2.92 4.78 2.96
N THR A 379 2.70 3.80 3.83
CA THR A 379 3.70 3.03 4.55
C THR A 379 3.81 1.61 3.96
N ASP A 380 4.73 0.83 4.51
CA ASP A 380 4.92 -0.58 4.17
C ASP A 380 4.41 -1.46 5.32
N ASN A 381 3.09 -1.58 5.46
CA ASN A 381 2.47 -2.36 6.54
C ASN A 381 2.49 -3.88 6.30
N GLY A 382 2.66 -4.31 5.05
CA GLY A 382 2.78 -5.72 4.70
C GLY A 382 3.06 -5.93 3.22
N TYR A 383 4.05 -6.79 2.93
CA TYR A 383 4.47 -7.14 1.58
C TYR A 383 3.85 -8.47 1.12
N GLY A 384 3.45 -8.52 -0.15
CA GLY A 384 2.82 -9.66 -0.78
C GLY A 384 1.33 -9.78 -0.45
N TYR A 385 0.62 -10.52 -1.31
CA TYR A 385 -0.83 -10.67 -1.23
C TYR A 385 -1.29 -11.19 0.14
N ASP A 386 -0.70 -12.28 0.63
CA ASP A 386 -1.10 -12.91 1.89
C ASP A 386 -1.05 -11.97 3.09
N ASN A 387 -0.05 -11.08 3.15
CA ASN A 387 0.07 -10.12 4.24
C ASN A 387 -0.83 -8.92 4.04
N ALA A 388 -0.93 -8.39 2.82
CA ALA A 388 -1.83 -7.28 2.49
C ALA A 388 -3.30 -7.66 2.75
N MET A 389 -3.69 -8.92 2.55
CA MET A 389 -5.05 -9.39 2.80
C MET A 389 -5.38 -9.55 4.29
N ARG A 390 -4.38 -9.57 5.18
CA ARG A 390 -4.59 -9.61 6.64
C ARG A 390 -4.64 -8.23 7.29
N LEU A 391 -4.35 -7.16 6.54
CA LEU A 391 -4.43 -5.80 7.06
C LEU A 391 -5.89 -5.40 7.34
N ASP A 392 -6.09 -4.57 8.35
CA ASP A 392 -7.34 -3.85 8.56
C ASP A 392 -7.51 -2.74 7.50
N THR A 393 -8.70 -2.15 7.41
CA THR A 393 -9.03 -1.10 6.42
C THR A 393 -8.05 0.06 6.44
N GLN A 394 -7.69 0.58 7.63
CA GLN A 394 -6.82 1.74 7.75
C GLN A 394 -5.41 1.40 7.25
N LYS A 395 -4.84 0.29 7.73
CA LYS A 395 -3.52 -0.17 7.29
C LYS A 395 -3.51 -0.52 5.81
N ALA A 396 -4.59 -1.07 5.26
CA ALA A 396 -4.69 -1.40 3.84
C ALA A 396 -4.72 -0.13 2.97
N LEU A 397 -5.46 0.90 3.37
CA LEU A 397 -5.50 2.21 2.72
C LEU A 397 -4.17 2.97 2.81
N ASP A 398 -3.41 2.71 3.86
CA ASP A 398 -2.08 3.29 4.07
C ASP A 398 -0.95 2.39 3.58
N ASN A 399 -1.19 1.22 2.98
CA ASN A 399 -0.13 0.31 2.53
C ASN A 399 0.11 0.40 1.02
N ALA A 400 1.34 0.70 0.61
CA ALA A 400 1.70 0.84 -0.81
C ALA A 400 1.42 -0.43 -1.63
N ASP A 401 1.75 -1.58 -1.06
CA ASP A 401 1.60 -2.86 -1.77
C ASP A 401 0.13 -3.21 -2.05
N THR A 402 -0.80 -2.74 -1.21
CA THR A 402 -2.24 -2.92 -1.46
C THR A 402 -2.66 -2.27 -2.78
N TYR A 403 -2.13 -1.08 -3.10
CA TYR A 403 -2.42 -0.39 -4.37
C TYR A 403 -1.76 -1.11 -5.55
N ALA A 404 -0.50 -1.52 -5.41
CA ALA A 404 0.21 -2.26 -6.45
C ALA A 404 -0.49 -3.59 -6.79
N LEU A 405 -0.89 -4.35 -5.75
CA LEU A 405 -1.61 -5.61 -5.90
C LEU A 405 -3.02 -5.44 -6.48
N PHE A 406 -3.77 -4.43 -6.03
CA PHE A 406 -5.10 -4.13 -6.58
C PHE A 406 -4.99 -3.83 -8.08
N ALA A 407 -4.02 -2.98 -8.48
CA ALA A 407 -3.87 -2.60 -9.88
C ALA A 407 -3.41 -3.78 -10.75
N ASN A 408 -2.50 -4.61 -10.24
CA ASN A 408 -2.14 -5.88 -10.89
C ASN A 408 -3.36 -6.79 -11.07
N ALA A 409 -4.18 -6.98 -10.03
CA ALA A 409 -5.35 -7.85 -10.06
C ALA A 409 -6.36 -7.41 -11.14
N ILE A 410 -6.65 -6.10 -11.20
CA ILE A 410 -7.49 -5.51 -12.25
C ILE A 410 -6.93 -5.81 -13.65
N ARG A 411 -5.60 -5.70 -13.84
CA ARG A 411 -4.97 -5.98 -15.13
C ARG A 411 -4.94 -7.47 -15.48
N ALA A 412 -4.68 -8.32 -14.50
CA ALA A 412 -4.58 -9.77 -14.65
C ALA A 412 -5.96 -10.46 -14.67
N ASN A 413 -7.04 -9.72 -14.41
CA ASN A 413 -8.40 -10.22 -14.25
C ASN A 413 -8.50 -11.32 -13.19
N CYS A 414 -7.92 -11.00 -12.04
CA CYS A 414 -8.10 -11.67 -10.78
C CYS A 414 -8.27 -10.60 -9.68
#